data_AF-A0A4P9ULH6-F1
#
_entry.id   AF-A0A4P9ULH6-F1
#
_cell.length_a   1.000
_cell.length_b   1.000
_cell.length_c   1.000
_cell.angle_alpha   90.00
_cell.angle_beta   90.00
_cell.angle_gamma   90.00
#
_symmetry.space_group_name_H-M   'P 1'
#
loop_
_entity.id
_entity.type
_entity.pdbx_description
1 polymer ?
#
loop_
_entity_poly.entity_id
_entity_poly.type
_entity_poly.pdbx_seq_one_letter_code
_entity_poly.pdbx_strand_id
1 'polypeptide(L)'
;MAPLRVVGWCVMSVFVLAGCVPQGLYYWGAYEDGLYDRYVENSGEQVEAYLRQSMTEAEANRMPVPPGLYADYGFVLYQRGDKAGAIDYFRRERELYPESTALMNKLIERIEQQDKSGAAELPAAKLAGEER
;
A
#
# COMPACT_ATOMS: atom_id res chain seq x y z
N MET A 1 53.32 43.07 13.19
CA MET A 1 52.84 42.42 11.95
C MET A 1 51.96 41.23 12.34
N ALA A 2 50.72 41.23 11.84
CA ALA A 2 49.69 40.17 11.81
C ALA A 2 49.32 39.41 13.11
N PRO A 3 48.03 39.41 13.48
CA PRO A 3 47.25 38.17 13.36
C PRO A 3 45.80 38.41 12.90
N LEU A 4 45.58 39.21 11.85
CA LEU A 4 44.23 39.43 11.29
C LEU A 4 43.85 38.44 10.17
N ARG A 5 44.79 37.60 9.70
CA ARG A 5 44.58 36.68 8.55
C ARG A 5 43.97 35.33 8.93
N VAL A 6 44.06 34.90 10.19
CA VAL A 6 43.61 33.56 10.63
C VAL A 6 42.12 33.55 10.99
N VAL A 7 41.59 34.68 11.48
CA VAL A 7 40.16 34.80 11.84
C VAL A 7 39.27 34.74 10.60
N GLY A 8 39.74 35.23 9.45
CA GLY A 8 38.99 35.18 8.18
C GLY A 8 38.81 33.77 7.62
N TRP A 9 39.70 32.83 7.94
CA TRP A 9 39.64 31.46 7.41
C TRP A 9 38.65 30.58 8.20
N CYS A 10 38.43 30.85 9.48
CA CYS A 10 37.47 30.09 10.28
C CYS A 10 36.00 30.46 9.99
N VAL A 11 35.72 31.69 9.55
CA VAL A 11 34.34 32.15 9.28
C VAL A 11 33.78 31.56 7.98
N MET A 12 34.64 31.23 7.00
CA MET A 12 34.19 30.69 5.70
C MET A 12 33.84 29.19 5.73
N SER A 13 34.35 28.43 6.70
CA SER A 13 34.04 27.00 6.84
C SER A 13 32.69 26.70 7.50
N VAL A 14 32.04 27.68 8.14
CA VAL A 14 30.78 27.45 8.88
C VAL A 14 29.54 27.47 7.97
N PHE A 15 29.64 27.99 6.75
CA PHE A 15 28.49 28.10 5.82
C PHE A 15 28.17 26.83 5.00
N VAL A 16 28.97 25.76 5.11
CA VAL A 16 28.84 24.58 4.21
C VAL A 16 27.89 23.49 4.75
N LEU A 17 27.30 23.65 5.94
CA LEU A 17 26.43 22.65 6.57
C LEU A 17 24.92 22.87 6.37
N ALA A 18 24.50 23.72 5.43
CA ALA A 18 23.08 23.81 5.05
C ALA A 18 22.68 22.59 4.20
N GLY A 19 22.46 21.45 4.85
CA GLY A 19 21.82 20.28 4.23
C GLY A 19 20.35 20.57 3.98
N CYS A 20 19.93 20.55 2.72
CA CYS A 20 18.51 20.59 2.35
C CYS A 20 17.90 19.24 2.76
N VAL A 21 16.96 19.24 3.72
CA VAL A 21 16.16 18.05 4.02
C VAL A 21 15.27 17.79 2.81
N PRO A 22 15.41 16.65 2.11
CA PRO A 22 14.48 16.30 1.04
C PRO A 22 13.11 16.06 1.68
N GLN A 23 12.10 16.77 1.16
CA GLN A 23 10.71 16.51 1.52
C GLN A 23 10.35 15.11 0.98
N GLY A 24 9.69 14.28 1.79
CA GLY A 24 9.36 12.91 1.42
C GLY A 24 8.53 12.87 0.12
N LEU A 25 8.85 11.91 -0.75
CA LEU A 25 8.16 11.73 -2.05
C LEU A 25 6.69 11.33 -1.89
N TYR A 26 6.36 10.67 -0.76
CA TYR A 26 5.02 10.20 -0.42
C TYR A 26 4.59 10.76 0.92
N TYR A 27 3.29 10.95 1.06
CA TYR A 27 2.67 11.21 2.35
C TYR A 27 2.38 9.88 3.03
N TRP A 28 3.32 9.41 3.86
CA TRP A 28 3.09 8.23 4.70
C TRP A 28 2.14 8.57 5.87
N GLY A 29 2.13 9.82 6.35
CA GLY A 29 1.21 10.23 7.42
C GLY A 29 1.32 9.31 8.64
N ALA A 30 0.18 8.91 9.19
CA ALA A 30 0.14 7.95 10.30
C ALA A 30 0.46 6.50 9.89
N TYR A 31 0.73 6.21 8.60
CA TYR A 31 1.07 4.89 8.08
C TYR A 31 2.33 4.29 8.75
N GLU A 32 3.38 5.10 8.87
CA GLU A 32 4.67 4.64 9.40
C GLU A 32 4.65 4.48 10.93
N ASP A 33 4.03 5.41 11.65
CA ASP A 33 4.19 5.53 13.11
C ASP A 33 3.61 4.36 13.94
N GLY A 34 2.71 3.55 13.35
CA GLY A 34 1.97 2.53 14.09
C GLY A 34 1.84 1.20 13.33
N LEU A 35 2.68 0.95 12.34
CA LEU A 35 2.54 -0.20 11.45
C LEU A 35 2.60 -1.53 12.21
N TYR A 36 3.55 -1.67 13.14
CA TYR A 36 3.75 -2.90 13.91
C TYR A 36 2.56 -3.17 14.83
N ASP A 37 2.21 -2.20 15.68
CA ASP A 37 1.07 -2.33 16.61
C ASP A 37 -0.23 -2.60 15.84
N ARG A 38 -0.42 -1.99 14.65
CA ARG A 38 -1.63 -2.21 13.82
C ARG A 38 -1.71 -3.57 13.16
N TYR A 39 -0.61 -4.10 12.62
CA TYR A 39 -0.66 -5.40 11.96
C TYR A 39 -0.60 -6.57 12.94
N VAL A 40 -0.01 -6.38 14.12
CA VAL A 40 0.21 -7.46 15.10
C VAL A 40 -0.86 -7.48 16.18
N GLU A 41 -1.37 -6.32 16.63
CA GLU A 41 -2.27 -6.26 17.80
C GLU A 41 -3.73 -5.93 17.46
N ASN A 42 -4.04 -5.46 16.24
CA ASN A 42 -5.38 -4.98 15.91
C ASN A 42 -6.21 -5.97 15.06
N SER A 43 -7.54 -5.82 15.12
CA SER A 43 -8.47 -6.63 14.31
C SER A 43 -8.43 -6.23 12.83
N GLY A 44 -8.79 -7.15 11.93
CA GLY A 44 -8.78 -6.90 10.48
C GLY A 44 -9.60 -5.66 10.03
N GLU A 45 -10.69 -5.33 10.75
CA GLU A 45 -11.48 -4.12 10.48
C GLU A 45 -10.70 -2.82 10.77
N GLN A 46 -9.85 -2.81 11.80
CA GLN A 46 -9.05 -1.65 12.16
C GLN A 46 -7.93 -1.41 11.13
N VAL A 47 -7.33 -2.50 10.62
CA VAL A 47 -6.37 -2.44 9.51
C VAL A 47 -7.04 -1.85 8.27
N GLU A 48 -8.27 -2.29 7.95
CA GLU A 48 -9.01 -1.77 6.79
C GLU A 48 -9.32 -0.27 6.91
N ALA A 49 -9.85 0.15 8.06
CA ALA A 49 -10.18 1.55 8.32
C ALA A 49 -8.95 2.45 8.17
N TYR A 50 -7.81 1.97 8.61
CA TYR A 50 -6.54 2.69 8.53
C TYR A 50 -5.98 2.81 7.11
N LEU A 51 -6.03 1.74 6.32
CA LEU A 51 -5.63 1.79 4.91
C LEU A 51 -6.48 2.81 4.15
N ARG A 52 -7.79 2.82 4.41
CA ARG A 52 -8.72 3.82 3.86
C ARG A 52 -8.39 5.24 4.29
N GLN A 53 -8.10 5.44 5.57
CA GLN A 53 -7.72 6.74 6.09
C GLN A 53 -6.44 7.23 5.42
N SER A 54 -5.40 6.39 5.32
CA SER A 54 -4.11 6.74 4.72
C SER A 54 -4.26 7.14 3.25
N MET A 55 -5.08 6.41 2.48
CA MET A 55 -5.42 6.78 1.10
C MET A 55 -6.14 8.12 1.02
N THR A 56 -7.14 8.33 1.89
CA THR A 56 -7.92 9.58 1.94
C THR A 56 -7.03 10.78 2.29
N GLU A 57 -6.10 10.60 3.22
CA GLU A 57 -5.15 11.65 3.61
C GLU A 57 -4.17 11.98 2.49
N ALA A 58 -3.65 10.98 1.77
CA ALA A 58 -2.80 11.22 0.60
C ALA A 58 -3.55 12.03 -0.46
N GLU A 59 -4.79 11.64 -0.78
CA GLU A 59 -5.66 12.38 -1.71
C GLU A 59 -5.94 13.82 -1.23
N ALA A 60 -6.24 14.01 0.05
CA ALA A 60 -6.49 15.32 0.65
C ALA A 60 -5.26 16.24 0.58
N ASN A 61 -4.06 15.67 0.73
CA ASN A 61 -2.79 16.39 0.57
C ASN A 61 -2.36 16.54 -0.90
N ARG A 62 -3.15 16.06 -1.87
CA ARG A 62 -2.82 16.03 -3.31
C ARG A 62 -1.49 15.32 -3.59
N MET A 63 -1.17 14.32 -2.79
CA MET A 63 -0.01 13.47 -2.92
C MET A 63 -0.45 12.12 -3.48
N PRO A 64 0.40 11.42 -4.25
CA PRO A 64 0.10 10.04 -4.64
C PRO A 64 -0.01 9.16 -3.39
N VAL A 65 -1.02 8.28 -3.38
CA VAL A 65 -1.16 7.21 -2.38
C VAL A 65 0.11 6.37 -2.40
N PRO A 66 0.84 6.20 -1.28
CA PRO A 66 2.11 5.48 -1.24
C PRO A 66 2.06 4.06 -1.82
N PRO A 67 3.21 3.54 -2.33
CA PRO A 67 3.28 2.21 -2.90
C PRO A 67 2.91 1.14 -1.87
N GLY A 68 2.17 0.13 -2.32
CA GLY A 68 1.70 -0.98 -1.51
C GLY A 68 0.33 -0.78 -0.86
N LEU A 69 -0.14 0.45 -0.63
CA LEU A 69 -1.40 0.67 0.09
C LEU A 69 -2.63 0.16 -0.69
N TYR A 70 -2.65 0.32 -2.02
CA TYR A 70 -3.73 -0.25 -2.81
C TYR A 70 -3.63 -1.78 -2.86
N ALA A 71 -2.42 -2.34 -2.92
CA ALA A 71 -2.23 -3.78 -2.81
C ALA A 71 -2.71 -4.34 -1.47
N ASP A 72 -2.35 -3.73 -0.36
CA ASP A 72 -2.75 -4.17 0.97
C ASP A 72 -4.27 -4.09 1.16
N TYR A 73 -4.89 -3.00 0.70
CA TYR A 73 -6.34 -2.88 0.74
C TYR A 73 -7.03 -3.92 -0.15
N GLY A 74 -6.51 -4.16 -1.37
CA GLY A 74 -6.99 -5.22 -2.25
C GLY A 74 -6.90 -6.61 -1.61
N PHE A 75 -5.83 -6.88 -0.85
CA PHE A 75 -5.67 -8.14 -0.12
C PHE A 75 -6.69 -8.30 1.01
N VAL A 76 -6.98 -7.23 1.77
CA VAL A 76 -8.04 -7.21 2.78
C VAL A 76 -9.41 -7.51 2.16
N LEU A 77 -9.74 -6.87 1.04
CA LEU A 77 -10.99 -7.13 0.31
C LEU A 77 -11.09 -8.59 -0.15
N TYR A 78 -10.00 -9.15 -0.68
CA TYR A 78 -9.94 -10.54 -1.10
C TYR A 78 -10.20 -11.50 0.08
N GLN A 79 -9.58 -11.26 1.24
CA GLN A 79 -9.81 -12.09 2.44
C GLN A 79 -11.26 -12.07 2.91
N ARG A 80 -11.95 -10.94 2.71
CA ARG A 80 -13.38 -10.77 3.04
C ARG A 80 -14.33 -11.34 1.97
N GLY A 81 -13.78 -11.88 0.87
CA GLY A 81 -14.53 -12.46 -0.24
C GLY A 81 -14.95 -11.46 -1.32
N ASP A 82 -14.58 -10.17 -1.20
CA ASP A 82 -14.83 -9.16 -2.22
C ASP A 82 -13.75 -9.22 -3.31
N LYS A 83 -13.87 -10.23 -4.17
CA LYS A 83 -12.94 -10.51 -5.27
C LYS A 83 -12.93 -9.39 -6.33
N ALA A 84 -14.09 -8.83 -6.63
CA ALA A 84 -14.20 -7.74 -7.60
C ALA A 84 -13.50 -6.48 -7.10
N GLY A 85 -13.74 -6.10 -5.84
CA GLY A 85 -13.05 -4.99 -5.21
C GLY A 85 -11.53 -5.22 -5.12
N ALA A 86 -11.11 -6.43 -4.74
CA ALA A 86 -9.68 -6.78 -4.68
C ALA A 86 -8.98 -6.56 -6.04
N ILE A 87 -9.58 -7.06 -7.13
CA ILE A 87 -9.04 -6.87 -8.48
C ILE A 87 -8.97 -5.39 -8.85
N ASP A 88 -9.98 -4.60 -8.50
CA ASP A 88 -10.00 -3.16 -8.82
C ASP A 88 -8.84 -2.43 -8.14
N TYR A 89 -8.58 -2.73 -6.88
CA TYR A 89 -7.47 -2.13 -6.13
C TYR A 89 -6.09 -2.63 -6.58
N PHE A 90 -5.95 -3.91 -6.95
CA PHE A 90 -4.71 -4.40 -7.56
C PHE A 90 -4.41 -3.74 -8.91
N ARG A 91 -5.44 -3.38 -9.70
CA ARG A 91 -5.26 -2.62 -10.94
C ARG A 91 -4.75 -1.21 -10.67
N ARG A 92 -5.31 -0.52 -9.67
CA ARG A 92 -4.86 0.82 -9.25
C ARG A 92 -3.40 0.82 -8.81
N GLU A 93 -3.00 -0.17 -8.01
CA GLU A 93 -1.59 -0.33 -7.60
C GLU A 93 -0.68 -0.45 -8.83
N ARG A 94 -1.00 -1.37 -9.76
CA ARG A 94 -0.20 -1.57 -10.98
C ARG A 94 -0.13 -0.34 -11.87
N GLU A 95 -1.22 0.42 -11.97
CA GLU A 95 -1.29 1.62 -12.79
C GLU A 95 -0.44 2.75 -12.22
N LEU A 96 -0.43 2.90 -10.89
CA LEU A 96 0.37 3.91 -10.22
C LEU A 96 1.84 3.50 -10.06
N TYR A 97 2.10 2.21 -9.90
CA TYR A 97 3.40 1.61 -9.56
C TYR A 97 3.77 0.49 -10.54
N PRO A 98 4.44 0.80 -11.66
CA PRO A 98 4.78 -0.20 -12.68
C PRO A 98 5.67 -1.34 -12.15
N GLU A 99 6.46 -1.10 -11.10
CA GLU A 99 7.25 -2.10 -10.39
C GLU A 99 6.40 -3.21 -9.76
N SER A 100 5.15 -2.91 -9.39
CA SER A 100 4.21 -3.86 -8.78
C SER A 100 3.53 -4.77 -9.81
N THR A 101 3.62 -4.45 -11.11
CA THR A 101 2.88 -5.09 -12.21
C THR A 101 2.92 -6.61 -12.17
N ALA A 102 4.12 -7.18 -12.01
CA ALA A 102 4.30 -8.62 -12.03
C ALA A 102 3.55 -9.32 -10.89
N LEU A 103 3.48 -8.70 -9.71
CA LEU A 103 2.75 -9.24 -8.58
C LEU A 103 1.25 -9.06 -8.76
N MET A 104 0.80 -7.85 -9.09
CA MET A 104 -0.63 -7.53 -9.25
C MET A 104 -1.28 -8.38 -10.33
N ASN A 105 -0.60 -8.62 -11.46
CA ASN A 105 -1.10 -9.51 -12.52
C ASN A 105 -1.34 -10.93 -11.98
N LYS A 106 -0.36 -11.49 -11.25
CA LYS A 106 -0.47 -12.85 -10.70
C LYS A 106 -1.61 -12.98 -9.68
N LEU A 107 -1.82 -11.94 -8.85
CA LEU A 107 -2.92 -11.93 -7.89
C LEU A 107 -4.28 -11.88 -8.59
N ILE A 108 -4.43 -10.99 -9.58
CA ILE A 108 -5.66 -10.87 -10.38
C ILE A 108 -5.94 -12.18 -11.12
N GLU A 109 -4.96 -12.74 -11.83
CA GLU A 109 -5.09 -14.01 -12.56
C GLU A 109 -5.52 -15.15 -11.65
N ARG A 110 -4.94 -15.24 -10.45
CA ARG A 110 -5.30 -16.27 -9.47
C ARG A 110 -6.76 -16.16 -9.02
N ILE A 111 -7.23 -14.94 -8.75
CA ILE A 111 -8.61 -14.71 -8.33
C ILE A 111 -9.57 -15.11 -9.47
N GLU A 112 -9.30 -14.67 -10.68
CA GLU A 112 -10.12 -14.99 -11.86
C GLU A 112 -10.13 -16.50 -12.18
N GLN A 113 -9.02 -17.21 -11.95
CA GLN A 113 -8.96 -18.66 -12.11
C GLN A 113 -9.80 -19.39 -11.06
N GLN A 114 -9.75 -18.95 -9.80
CA GLN A 114 -10.57 -19.55 -8.74
C GLN A 114 -12.06 -19.36 -8.98
N ASP A 115 -12.47 -18.23 -9.54
CA ASP A 115 -13.88 -17.99 -9.91
C ASP A 115 -14.35 -18.91 -11.04
N LYS A 116 -13.50 -19.15 -12.03
CA LYS A 116 -13.78 -20.09 -13.12
C LYS A 116 -13.86 -21.54 -12.61
N SER A 117 -12.96 -21.93 -11.71
CA SER A 117 -12.96 -23.26 -11.10
C SER A 117 -14.18 -23.47 -10.19
N GLY A 118 -14.56 -22.47 -9.39
CA GLY A 118 -15.77 -22.52 -8.56
C GLY A 118 -17.08 -22.53 -9.35
N ALA A 119 -17.09 -21.92 -10.54
CA ALA A 119 -18.23 -21.97 -11.46
C ALA A 119 -18.31 -23.30 -12.25
N ALA A 120 -17.21 -24.03 -12.40
CA ALA A 120 -17.16 -25.32 -13.10
C ALA A 120 -17.60 -26.52 -12.25
N GLU A 121 -17.72 -26.35 -10.92
CA GLU A 121 -18.12 -27.40 -9.96
C GLU A 121 -19.64 -27.49 -9.70
N LEU A 122 -20.46 -26.89 -10.58
CA LEU A 122 -21.91 -27.09 -10.65
C LEU A 122 -22.24 -27.55 -12.09
N PRO A 123 -22.23 -28.87 -12.37
CA PRO A 123 -23.41 -29.70 -12.06
C PRO A 123 -23.11 -31.19 -11.75
N ALA A 124 -23.85 -31.81 -10.79
CA ALA A 124 -24.35 -33.22 -10.82
C ALA A 124 -24.60 -33.91 -9.45
N ALA A 125 -24.34 -33.30 -8.28
CA ALA A 125 -24.37 -34.08 -7.03
C ALA A 125 -25.61 -33.90 -6.11
N LYS A 126 -26.73 -33.32 -6.58
CA LYS A 126 -27.93 -33.17 -5.72
C LYS A 126 -29.29 -33.41 -6.37
N LEU A 127 -29.35 -34.34 -7.34
CA LEU A 127 -30.62 -34.85 -7.88
C LEU A 127 -30.66 -36.38 -7.91
N ALA A 128 -30.27 -37.04 -6.82
CA ALA A 128 -30.56 -38.46 -6.63
C ALA A 128 -30.79 -38.78 -5.14
N GLY A 129 -32.01 -39.25 -4.82
CA GLY A 129 -32.40 -39.87 -3.54
C GLY A 129 -33.02 -38.87 -2.55
N GLU A 130 -34.31 -38.53 -2.63
CA GLU A 130 -35.47 -39.37 -2.31
C GLU A 130 -35.64 -39.62 -0.80
N GLU A 131 -36.67 -38.96 -0.29
CA GLU A 131 -37.51 -39.21 0.86
C GLU A 131 -37.38 -40.60 1.54
N ARG A 132 -36.92 -40.61 2.80
CA ARG A 132 -37.61 -41.24 3.94
C ARG A 132 -36.97 -40.91 5.28
#